data_AF-A0A953RMX5-F1
#
_entry.id   AF-A0A953RMX5-F1
#
_cell.length_a   1.000
_cell.length_b   1.000
_cell.length_c   1.000
_cell.angle_alpha   90.00
_cell.angle_beta   90.00
_cell.angle_gamma   90.00
#
_symmetry.space_group_name_H-M   'P 1'
#
loop_
_entity.id
_entity.type
_entity.pdbx_description
1 polymer ?
#
loop_
_entity_poly.entity_id
_entity_poly.type
_entity_poly.pdbx_seq_one_letter_code
_entity_poly.pdbx_strand_id
1 'polypeptide(L)'
;MADNIHIDGHNEEAEFEREDLGAKPVILFLVGLTVGCLLVALALKGMYSYLDAKEARHQPAPNPLVQQTTKDMRAVTPGDITKFPQPRLETNEQREITSFRMQEEQTLHSYGWVDQSTGVVRIPIDRAMELLAQRGLPTRPQAGTVPPSEVNMGREAARRSDTSRQTAKKK
;
A
#
# COMPACT_ATOMS: atom_id res chain seq x y z
N MET A 1 -38.37 -75.12 -12.10
CA MET A 1 -39.50 -74.51 -11.38
C MET A 1 -38.94 -73.86 -10.12
N ALA A 2 -38.85 -72.54 -9.95
CA ALA A 2 -39.61 -71.43 -10.56
C ALA A 2 -41.14 -71.65 -10.45
N ASP A 3 -41.98 -70.77 -9.92
CA ASP A 3 -41.81 -69.35 -9.56
C ASP A 3 -42.93 -68.96 -8.56
N ASN A 4 -42.97 -67.81 -7.86
CA ASN A 4 -42.17 -66.57 -7.86
C ASN A 4 -42.15 -66.01 -6.41
N ILE A 5 -41.63 -64.79 -6.14
CA ILE A 5 -41.87 -64.02 -4.90
C ILE A 5 -42.49 -62.67 -5.29
N HIS A 6 -43.78 -62.47 -5.04
CA HIS A 6 -44.40 -61.15 -5.22
C HIS A 6 -43.95 -60.21 -4.10
N ILE A 7 -42.99 -59.35 -4.44
CA ILE A 7 -42.69 -58.14 -3.69
C ILE A 7 -43.56 -57.04 -4.30
N ASP A 8 -44.82 -56.96 -3.87
CA ASP A 8 -45.66 -55.82 -4.17
C ASP A 8 -45.19 -54.64 -3.32
N GLY A 9 -44.18 -53.95 -3.85
CA GLY A 9 -43.79 -52.63 -3.42
C GLY A 9 -44.92 -51.64 -3.70
N HIS A 10 -45.96 -51.68 -2.87
CA HIS A 10 -46.85 -50.54 -2.65
C HIS A 10 -46.00 -49.44 -2.02
N ASN A 11 -45.25 -48.74 -2.89
CA ASN A 11 -45.01 -47.34 -2.65
C ASN A 11 -46.39 -46.73 -2.49
N GLU A 12 -46.73 -46.29 -1.28
CA GLU A 12 -47.83 -45.36 -1.10
C GLU A 12 -47.56 -44.25 -2.11
N GLU A 13 -48.49 -44.08 -3.06
CA GLU A 13 -48.37 -43.02 -4.04
C GLU A 13 -48.20 -41.74 -3.22
N ALA A 14 -47.14 -40.98 -3.52
CA ALA A 14 -46.96 -39.67 -2.93
C ALA A 14 -48.07 -38.78 -3.51
N GLU A 15 -49.28 -38.92 -2.96
CA GLU A 15 -50.42 -38.07 -3.23
C GLU A 15 -50.07 -36.69 -2.71
N PHE A 16 -49.46 -35.90 -3.60
CA PHE A 16 -49.33 -34.46 -3.41
C PHE A 16 -50.71 -33.91 -3.12
N GLU A 17 -50.94 -33.45 -1.88
CA GLU A 17 -52.22 -32.92 -1.42
C GLU A 17 -52.71 -31.85 -2.41
N ARG A 18 -53.80 -32.13 -3.12
CA ARG A 18 -54.33 -31.25 -4.18
C ARG A 18 -55.07 -30.02 -3.62
N GLU A 19 -54.68 -29.56 -2.44
CA GLU A 19 -55.06 -28.27 -1.86
C GLU A 19 -53.82 -27.40 -1.59
N ASP A 20 -52.82 -27.51 -2.49
CA ASP A 20 -51.76 -26.52 -2.69
C ASP A 20 -52.34 -25.10 -2.61
N LEU A 21 -51.71 -24.28 -1.76
CA LEU A 21 -52.06 -22.88 -1.48
C LEU A 21 -52.53 -22.15 -2.75
N GLY A 22 -53.82 -21.82 -2.79
CA GLY A 22 -54.44 -21.25 -4.00
C GLY A 22 -53.66 -20.05 -4.55
N ALA A 23 -53.45 -20.00 -5.87
CA ALA A 23 -52.60 -18.98 -6.48
C ALA A 23 -53.08 -17.53 -6.25
N LYS A 24 -54.38 -17.32 -5.96
CA LYS A 24 -54.99 -15.99 -5.80
C LYS A 24 -54.39 -15.17 -4.64
N PRO A 25 -54.33 -15.65 -3.38
CA PRO A 25 -53.63 -14.93 -2.31
C PRO A 25 -52.14 -14.69 -2.59
N VAL A 26 -51.44 -15.63 -3.23
CA VAL A 26 -50.01 -15.44 -3.60
C VAL A 26 -49.85 -14.28 -4.59
N ILE A 27 -50.67 -14.25 -5.64
CA ILE A 27 -50.67 -13.15 -6.63
C ILE A 27 -51.05 -11.82 -5.96
N LEU A 28 -52.07 -11.80 -5.10
CA LEU A 28 -52.50 -10.59 -4.39
C LEU A 28 -51.39 -10.07 -3.45
N PHE A 29 -50.68 -10.96 -2.76
CA PHE A 29 -49.52 -10.60 -1.94
C PHE A 29 -48.38 -10.01 -2.78
N LEU A 30 -48.04 -10.61 -3.92
CA LEU A 30 -47.00 -10.09 -4.83
C LEU A 30 -47.39 -8.73 -5.42
N VAL A 31 -48.65 -8.52 -5.79
CA VAL A 31 -49.17 -7.21 -6.23
C VAL A 31 -49.10 -6.19 -5.08
N GLY A 32 -49.50 -6.57 -3.87
CA GLY A 32 -49.38 -5.70 -2.69
C GLY A 32 -47.93 -5.30 -2.38
N LEU A 33 -47.00 -6.25 -2.44
CA LEU A 33 -45.57 -6.02 -2.21
C LEU A 33 -44.95 -5.12 -3.28
N THR A 34 -45.25 -5.37 -4.56
CA THR A 34 -44.74 -4.54 -5.67
C THR A 34 -45.30 -3.11 -5.63
N VAL A 35 -46.60 -2.94 -5.33
CA VAL A 35 -47.21 -1.62 -5.10
C VAL A 35 -46.59 -0.93 -3.90
N GLY A 36 -46.34 -1.65 -2.80
CA GLY A 36 -45.67 -1.11 -1.61
C GLY A 36 -44.24 -0.63 -1.90
N CYS A 37 -43.44 -1.43 -2.60
CA CYS A 37 -42.10 -1.05 -3.05
C CYS A 37 -42.13 0.18 -3.97
N LEU A 38 -43.07 0.25 -4.91
CA LEU A 38 -43.24 1.41 -5.80
C LEU A 38 -43.65 2.67 -5.01
N LEU A 39 -44.57 2.56 -4.04
CA LEU A 39 -44.99 3.67 -3.19
C LEU A 39 -43.81 4.21 -2.38
N VAL A 40 -43.02 3.33 -1.74
CA VAL A 40 -41.81 3.72 -1.00
C VAL A 40 -40.77 4.36 -1.94
N ALA A 41 -40.54 3.79 -3.12
CA ALA A 41 -39.61 4.36 -4.11
C ALA A 41 -40.04 5.75 -4.61
N LEU A 42 -41.34 5.96 -4.84
CA LEU A 42 -41.90 7.26 -5.21
C LEU A 42 -41.81 8.27 -4.05
N ALA A 43 -42.10 7.84 -2.82
CA ALA A 43 -41.99 8.67 -1.63
C ALA A 43 -40.53 9.11 -1.39
N LEU A 44 -39.57 8.19 -1.52
CA LEU A 44 -38.14 8.50 -1.45
C LEU A 44 -37.72 9.44 -2.59
N LYS A 45 -38.08 9.15 -3.84
CA LYS A 45 -37.77 10.02 -4.99
C LYS A 45 -38.33 11.43 -4.80
N GLY A 46 -39.56 11.55 -4.30
CA GLY A 46 -40.19 12.83 -3.97
C GLY A 46 -39.44 13.56 -2.86
N MET A 47 -39.19 12.90 -1.73
CA MET A 47 -38.45 13.44 -0.59
C MET A 47 -37.05 13.93 -0.99
N TYR A 48 -36.27 13.09 -1.68
CA TYR A 48 -34.95 13.47 -2.19
C TYR A 48 -35.05 14.66 -3.16
N SER A 49 -35.98 14.67 -4.12
CA SER A 49 -36.13 15.81 -5.03
C SER A 49 -36.49 17.12 -4.33
N TYR A 50 -37.27 17.06 -3.24
CA TYR A 50 -37.60 18.23 -2.42
C TYR A 50 -36.40 18.70 -1.58
N LEU A 51 -35.66 17.77 -0.99
CA LEU A 51 -34.43 18.05 -0.25
C LEU A 51 -33.35 18.63 -1.19
N ASP A 52 -33.07 18.02 -2.33
CA ASP A 52 -32.13 18.51 -3.34
C ASP A 52 -32.51 19.92 -3.84
N ALA A 53 -33.81 20.16 -4.10
CA ALA A 53 -34.30 21.48 -4.51
C ALA A 53 -34.20 22.54 -3.40
N LYS A 54 -34.20 22.14 -2.13
CA LYS A 54 -33.93 23.01 -0.98
C LYS A 54 -32.42 23.23 -0.80
N GLU A 55 -31.63 22.18 -0.88
CA GLU A 55 -30.17 22.17 -0.75
C GLU A 55 -29.53 23.06 -1.83
N ALA A 56 -29.94 22.91 -3.09
CA ALA A 56 -29.46 23.72 -4.23
C ALA A 56 -29.73 25.23 -4.08
N ARG A 57 -30.68 25.64 -3.22
CA ARG A 57 -30.93 27.06 -2.90
C ARG A 57 -30.09 27.59 -1.73
N HIS A 58 -29.46 26.70 -0.97
CA HIS A 58 -28.64 27.04 0.21
C HIS A 58 -27.15 26.70 0.02
N GLN A 59 -26.80 25.92 -1.01
CA GLN A 59 -25.41 25.69 -1.40
C GLN A 59 -24.77 27.01 -1.85
N PRO A 60 -23.64 27.44 -1.26
CA PRO A 60 -22.86 28.53 -1.82
C PRO A 60 -22.35 28.11 -3.20
N ALA A 61 -22.35 29.05 -4.16
CA ALA A 61 -21.95 28.77 -5.53
C ALA A 61 -20.59 28.04 -5.57
N PRO A 62 -20.47 26.89 -6.25
CA PRO A 62 -19.21 26.15 -6.31
C PRO A 62 -18.08 27.06 -6.78
N ASN A 63 -17.00 27.13 -6.00
CA ASN A 63 -15.86 27.98 -6.34
C ASN A 63 -15.36 27.61 -7.75
N PRO A 64 -15.21 28.58 -8.69
CA PRO A 64 -14.89 28.29 -10.09
C PRO A 64 -13.51 27.66 -10.31
N LEU A 65 -12.68 27.59 -9.26
CA LEU A 65 -11.40 26.89 -9.23
C LEU A 65 -11.53 25.39 -8.93
N VAL A 66 -12.68 24.95 -8.40
CA VAL A 66 -12.98 23.54 -8.15
C VAL A 66 -13.73 23.00 -9.36
N GLN A 67 -12.97 22.44 -10.31
CA GLN A 67 -13.56 21.59 -11.33
C GLN A 67 -14.17 20.38 -10.62
N GLN A 68 -15.51 20.34 -10.52
CA GLN A 68 -16.22 19.24 -9.90
C GLN A 68 -16.05 17.99 -10.76
N THR A 69 -15.04 17.18 -10.43
CA THR A 69 -14.83 15.88 -11.06
C THR A 69 -15.99 14.97 -10.64
N THR A 70 -16.97 14.82 -11.54
CA THR A 70 -18.05 13.83 -11.48
C THR A 70 -17.57 12.38 -11.61
N LYS A 71 -16.24 12.18 -11.72
CA LYS A 71 -15.58 10.87 -11.77
C LYS A 71 -15.47 10.29 -10.37
N ASP A 72 -16.09 9.14 -10.16
CA ASP A 72 -16.10 8.41 -8.88
C ASP A 72 -14.66 8.14 -8.38
N MET A 73 -14.27 8.82 -7.30
CA MET A 73 -12.89 8.80 -6.77
C MET A 73 -12.49 7.45 -6.17
N ARG A 74 -13.44 6.49 -6.06
CA ARG A 74 -13.17 5.13 -5.57
C ARG A 74 -12.36 4.29 -6.54
N ALA A 75 -12.27 4.67 -7.83
CA ALA A 75 -11.56 3.93 -8.87
C ALA A 75 -10.27 4.64 -9.31
N VAL A 76 -9.22 4.56 -8.48
CA VAL A 76 -7.88 5.05 -8.85
C VAL A 76 -7.22 4.09 -9.85
N THR A 77 -6.98 4.56 -11.06
CA THR A 77 -6.28 3.78 -12.11
C THR A 77 -4.77 4.02 -12.00
N PRO A 78 -3.87 3.06 -12.32
CA PRO A 78 -2.42 3.30 -12.29
C PRO A 78 -1.95 4.52 -13.10
N GLY A 79 -2.64 4.85 -14.21
CA GLY A 79 -2.38 6.07 -15.00
C GLY A 79 -2.78 7.39 -14.32
N ASP A 80 -3.62 7.37 -13.28
CA ASP A 80 -3.90 8.56 -12.47
C ASP A 80 -2.74 8.81 -11.48
N ILE A 81 -2.06 7.76 -11.00
CA ILE A 81 -0.87 7.85 -10.13
C ILE A 81 0.30 8.54 -10.87
N THR A 82 0.40 8.36 -12.19
CA THR A 82 1.48 8.97 -12.99
C THR A 82 1.32 10.47 -13.23
N LYS A 83 0.18 11.07 -12.87
CA LYS A 83 -0.06 12.52 -12.97
C LYS A 83 0.56 13.30 -11.82
N PHE A 84 0.81 12.65 -10.68
CA PHE A 84 1.46 13.29 -9.54
C PHE A 84 2.96 13.49 -9.82
N PRO A 85 3.56 14.63 -9.44
CA PRO A 85 5.01 14.83 -9.51
C PRO A 85 5.73 13.83 -8.60
N GLN A 86 7.05 13.67 -8.80
CA GLN A 86 7.89 12.91 -7.88
C GLN A 86 8.24 13.76 -6.63
N PRO A 87 8.47 13.14 -5.46
CA PRO A 87 8.40 11.71 -5.18
C PRO A 87 6.95 11.20 -5.09
N ARG A 88 6.73 9.94 -5.51
CA ARG A 88 5.43 9.25 -5.41
C ARG A 88 5.47 8.25 -4.27
N LEU A 89 4.29 7.82 -3.80
CA LEU A 89 4.20 6.71 -2.86
C LEU A 89 4.77 5.44 -3.50
N GLU A 90 5.71 4.81 -2.80
CA GLU A 90 6.31 3.54 -3.19
C GLU A 90 5.28 2.42 -3.07
N THR A 91 5.08 1.65 -4.14
CA THR A 91 4.05 0.60 -4.20
C THR A 91 4.58 -0.80 -3.95
N ASN A 92 5.90 -1.00 -3.81
CA ASN A 92 6.50 -2.33 -3.72
C ASN A 92 7.84 -2.38 -2.95
N GLU A 93 7.86 -1.74 -1.78
CA GLU A 93 8.99 -1.71 -0.83
C GLU A 93 9.62 -3.08 -0.59
N GLN A 94 8.79 -4.13 -0.47
CA GLN A 94 9.27 -5.49 -0.22
C GLN A 94 10.17 -6.03 -1.34
N ARG A 95 9.83 -5.80 -2.62
CA ARG A 95 10.69 -6.26 -3.73
C ARG A 95 11.96 -5.42 -3.85
N GLU A 96 11.85 -4.11 -3.64
CA GLU A 96 12.99 -3.20 -3.71
C GLU A 96 14.02 -3.55 -2.63
N ILE A 97 13.60 -3.64 -1.36
CA ILE A 97 14.49 -3.95 -0.23
C ILE A 97 15.11 -5.36 -0.31
N THR A 98 14.38 -6.36 -0.82
CA THR A 98 14.94 -7.69 -1.05
C THR A 98 15.98 -7.66 -2.18
N SER A 99 15.72 -6.95 -3.27
CA SER A 99 16.67 -6.82 -4.38
C SER A 99 17.96 -6.11 -3.96
N PHE A 100 17.84 -5.05 -3.16
CA PHE A 100 18.96 -4.31 -2.59
C PHE A 100 19.81 -5.20 -1.67
N ARG A 101 19.17 -5.92 -0.72
CA ARG A 101 19.86 -6.85 0.19
C ARG A 101 20.63 -7.95 -0.56
N MET A 102 20.09 -8.50 -1.64
CA MET A 102 20.80 -9.51 -2.43
C MET A 102 22.05 -8.94 -3.13
N GLN A 103 22.02 -7.69 -3.57
CA GLN A 103 23.18 -7.02 -4.20
C GLN A 103 24.28 -6.70 -3.17
N GLU A 104 23.90 -6.25 -1.97
CA GLU A 104 24.81 -6.05 -0.84
C GLU A 104 25.47 -7.37 -0.43
N GLU A 105 24.68 -8.44 -0.26
CA GLU A 105 25.17 -9.79 0.09
C GLU A 105 26.15 -10.33 -0.98
N GLN A 106 25.80 -10.21 -2.26
CA GLN A 106 26.68 -10.59 -3.36
C GLN A 106 27.97 -9.77 -3.37
N THR A 107 27.92 -8.50 -2.98
CA THR A 107 29.10 -7.65 -2.86
C THR A 107 29.97 -8.09 -1.68
N LEU A 108 29.40 -8.38 -0.51
CA LEU A 108 30.13 -8.85 0.67
C LEU A 108 30.87 -10.17 0.44
N HIS A 109 30.28 -11.12 -0.30
CA HIS A 109 30.86 -12.46 -0.47
C HIS A 109 31.62 -12.69 -1.80
N SER A 110 31.79 -11.66 -2.64
CA SER A 110 32.57 -11.76 -3.88
C SER A 110 33.79 -10.84 -3.92
N TYR A 111 34.70 -11.10 -4.87
CA TYR A 111 35.79 -10.19 -5.21
C TYR A 111 35.30 -9.07 -6.14
N GLY A 112 36.02 -7.94 -6.18
CA GLY A 112 35.81 -6.90 -7.19
C GLY A 112 36.81 -5.77 -7.04
N TRP A 113 36.84 -4.84 -7.99
CA TRP A 113 37.65 -3.62 -7.87
C TRP A 113 36.91 -2.56 -7.04
N VAL A 114 37.64 -1.88 -6.15
CA VAL A 114 37.16 -0.62 -5.53
C VAL A 114 37.67 0.56 -6.36
N ASP A 115 38.96 0.51 -6.72
CA ASP A 115 39.57 1.43 -7.67
C ASP A 115 40.63 0.67 -8.48
N GLN A 116 40.33 0.46 -9.76
CA GLN A 116 41.22 -0.25 -10.68
C GLN A 116 42.45 0.57 -11.07
N SER A 117 42.40 1.90 -10.95
CA SER A 117 43.51 2.80 -11.32
C SER A 117 44.63 2.81 -10.27
N THR A 118 44.27 2.70 -8.98
CA THR A 118 45.22 2.60 -7.86
C THR A 118 45.50 1.16 -7.41
N GLY A 119 44.88 0.17 -8.05
CA GLY A 119 45.10 -1.25 -7.77
C GLY A 119 44.36 -1.78 -6.53
N VAL A 120 43.32 -1.09 -6.05
CA VAL A 120 42.61 -1.44 -4.82
C VAL A 120 41.47 -2.44 -5.11
N VAL A 121 41.61 -3.64 -4.56
CA VAL A 121 40.68 -4.78 -4.71
C VAL A 121 39.88 -5.00 -3.43
N ARG A 122 38.57 -5.23 -3.59
CA ARG A 122 37.67 -5.77 -2.56
C ARG A 122 37.83 -7.30 -2.51
N ILE A 123 38.02 -7.83 -1.30
CA ILE A 123 38.01 -9.27 -1.01
C ILE A 123 36.70 -9.65 -0.29
N PRO A 124 36.25 -10.91 -0.36
CA PRO A 124 35.11 -11.40 0.41
C PRO A 124 35.30 -11.15 1.92
N ILE A 125 34.21 -10.83 2.62
CA ILE A 125 34.22 -10.47 4.03
C ILE A 125 34.81 -11.58 4.91
N ASP A 126 34.53 -12.85 4.60
CA ASP A 126 35.09 -14.01 5.30
C ASP A 126 36.62 -14.01 5.24
N ARG A 127 37.17 -13.74 4.06
CA ARG A 127 38.62 -13.66 3.84
C ARG A 127 39.24 -12.43 4.51
N ALA A 128 38.51 -11.32 4.58
CA ALA A 128 38.95 -10.14 5.33
C ALA A 128 39.02 -10.43 6.83
N MET A 129 38.02 -11.14 7.39
CA MET A 129 38.01 -11.57 8.80
C MET A 129 39.16 -12.52 9.11
N GLU A 130 39.44 -13.52 8.27
CA GLU A 130 40.59 -14.42 8.41
C GLU A 130 41.92 -13.66 8.46
N LEU A 131 42.14 -12.75 7.49
CA LEU A 131 43.37 -11.98 7.40
C LEU A 131 43.53 -11.00 8.58
N LEU A 132 42.43 -10.41 9.06
CA LEU A 132 42.44 -9.54 10.23
C LEU A 132 42.72 -10.34 11.52
N ALA A 133 42.15 -11.54 11.66
CA ALA A 133 42.43 -12.43 12.79
C ALA A 133 43.89 -12.89 12.82
N GLN A 134 44.48 -13.21 11.65
CA GLN A 134 45.89 -13.58 11.52
C GLN A 134 46.84 -12.41 11.80
N ARG A 135 46.50 -11.20 11.34
CA ARG A 135 47.31 -9.99 11.53
C ARG A 135 47.19 -9.39 12.94
N GLY A 136 46.06 -9.65 13.61
CA GLY A 136 45.66 -8.96 14.83
C GLY A 136 45.09 -7.57 14.57
N LEU A 137 44.27 -7.09 15.51
CA LEU A 137 43.74 -5.72 15.49
C LEU A 137 44.88 -4.71 15.80
N PRO A 138 44.91 -3.54 15.14
CA PRO A 138 45.91 -2.52 15.41
C PRO A 138 45.73 -1.93 16.82
N THR A 139 46.64 -2.28 17.74
CA THR A 139 46.60 -1.86 19.16
C THR A 139 47.04 -0.41 19.39
N ARG A 140 47.50 0.28 18.35
CA ARG A 140 47.82 1.72 18.37
C ARG A 140 47.33 2.35 17.07
N PRO A 141 46.61 3.48 17.11
CA PRO A 141 46.25 4.20 15.88
C PRO A 141 47.53 4.68 15.18
N GLN A 142 47.77 4.15 13.99
CA GLN A 142 48.87 4.60 13.14
C GLN A 142 48.50 5.99 12.60
N ALA A 143 49.25 7.01 13.05
CA ALA A 143 49.00 8.41 12.70
C ALA A 143 49.04 8.59 11.18
N GLY A 144 47.89 8.89 10.58
CA GLY A 144 47.71 9.05 9.13
C GLY A 144 46.64 8.15 8.49
N THR A 145 46.16 7.10 9.18
CA THR A 145 45.25 6.10 8.56
C THR A 145 43.76 6.31 8.86
N VAL A 146 43.40 7.34 9.62
CA VAL A 146 42.00 7.74 9.81
C VAL A 146 41.69 8.81 8.77
N PRO A 147 40.78 8.58 7.79
CA PRO A 147 40.36 9.65 6.89
C PRO A 147 39.80 10.83 7.71
N PRO A 148 40.07 12.09 7.33
CA PRO A 148 39.71 13.23 8.15
C PRO A 148 38.19 13.26 8.35
N SER A 149 37.75 13.01 9.58
CA SER A 149 36.32 12.99 9.91
C SER A 149 35.69 14.33 9.54
N GLU A 150 34.66 14.30 8.70
CA GLU A 150 33.93 15.50 8.27
C GLU A 150 33.39 16.30 9.46
N VAL A 151 33.00 15.61 10.53
CA VAL A 151 32.57 16.21 11.80
C VAL A 151 33.68 17.02 12.46
N ASN A 152 34.94 16.57 12.37
CA ASN A 152 36.09 17.31 12.91
C ASN A 152 36.46 18.49 12.01
N MET A 153 36.41 18.34 10.68
CA MET A 153 36.59 19.47 9.75
C MET A 153 35.52 20.55 9.93
N GLY A 154 34.24 20.17 10.06
CA GLY A 154 33.14 21.10 10.30
C GLY A 154 33.29 21.85 11.63
N ARG A 155 33.74 21.16 12.70
CA ARG A 155 34.05 21.79 14.00
C ARG A 155 35.24 22.75 13.92
N GLU A 156 36.26 22.45 13.12
CA GLU A 156 37.37 23.39 12.89
C GLU A 156 36.95 24.60 12.07
N ALA A 157 36.17 24.41 11.00
CA ALA A 157 35.64 25.51 10.20
C ALA A 157 34.78 26.45 11.07
N ALA A 158 33.89 25.90 11.90
CA ALA A 158 33.08 26.66 12.85
C ALA A 158 33.95 27.47 13.84
N ARG A 159 35.02 26.88 14.38
CA ARG A 159 35.97 27.58 15.28
C ARG A 159 36.78 28.68 14.58
N ARG A 160 37.09 28.53 13.28
CA ARG A 160 37.80 29.56 12.50
C ARG A 160 36.87 30.73 12.13
N SER A 161 35.57 30.47 11.95
CA SER A 161 34.57 31.52 11.75
C SER A 161 34.07 32.21 13.03
N ASP A 162 34.30 31.60 14.21
CA ASP A 162 33.93 32.17 15.51
C ASP A 162 34.85 33.34 15.92
N THR A 163 34.53 34.53 15.40
CA THR A 163 35.20 35.80 15.74
C THR A 163 34.76 36.39 17.09
N SER A 164 33.80 35.78 17.80
CA SER A 164 33.24 36.33 19.05
C SER A 164 34.27 36.52 20.17
N ARG A 165 35.36 35.74 20.16
CA ARG A 165 36.45 35.83 21.14
C ARG A 165 37.51 36.88 20.84
N GLN A 166 37.63 37.39 19.61
CA GLN A 166 38.67 38.37 19.27
C GLN A 166 38.32 39.80 19.71
N THR A 167 37.05 40.16 19.76
CA THR A 167 36.59 41.51 20.13
C THR A 167 36.76 41.83 21.62
N ALA A 168 36.85 40.80 22.49
CA ALA A 168 36.93 40.98 23.94
C ALA A 168 38.32 41.40 24.48
N LYS A 169 39.37 41.49 23.64
CA LYS A 169 40.75 41.75 24.08
C LYS A 169 41.32 43.13 23.69
N LYS A 170 40.46 44.12 23.40
CA LYS A 170 40.83 45.53 23.29
C LYS A 170 40.08 46.37 24.32
N LYS A 171 40.67 46.50 25.51
CA LYS A 171 40.47 47.63 26.42
C LYS A 171 41.72 47.82 27.28
#